data_AF-A0AAN7MZX6-F1
#
_entry.id   AF-A0AAN7MZX6-F1
#
_cell.length_a   1.000
_cell.length_b   1.000
_cell.length_c   1.000
_cell.angle_alpha   90.00
_cell.angle_beta   90.00
_cell.angle_gamma   90.00
#
_symmetry.space_group_name_H-M   'P 1'
#
loop_
_entity.id
_entity.type
_entity.pdbx_description
1 polymer ?
#
loop_
_entity_poly.entity_id
_entity_poly.type
_entity_poly.pdbx_seq_one_letter_code
_entity_poly.pdbx_strand_id
1 'polypeptide(L)'
;MTRRRPLDSLEDLQPEEAYGRDISKATTTTASGRRTHQLLRLTPMGIRGVVLFVAIFATVSLLLVMSHMGDVGRLTVATNGHVAMVETTTAAYEEGADTDEVEEQKSHALEPPAIQEQNAELWRQPVEPDRYYKCINRSKHEKKMGSSNGYLLVHANGGLNQMKIGISDMVAVTKIMNATLVLPTLDSNSFWTDSSNFKALFDWKHFMEVLKEDIHIVESLPSGLTSGKALRRAPVSWSKPVYYRRLVPLLRKNKLIHFTKTDSRLVNNGLAGSIQKLRCRAMYEALWYSDDIRELANKFVKRLRENNQHYIALHLRC
;
A
#
# COMPACT_ATOMS: atom_id res chain seq x y z
N MET A 1 1.60 -0.27 9.84
CA MET A 1 2.75 -1.11 10.26
C MET A 1 2.99 -0.94 11.74
N THR A 2 2.17 -1.63 12.52
CA THR A 2 2.43 -1.89 13.93
C THR A 2 3.01 -3.29 14.03
N ARG A 3 3.96 -3.52 14.93
CA ARG A 3 4.37 -4.88 15.27
C ARG A 3 3.62 -5.30 16.52
N ARG A 4 3.09 -6.52 16.49
CA ARG A 4 2.51 -7.15 17.67
C ARG A 4 3.64 -7.51 18.63
N ARG A 5 3.56 -7.12 19.91
CA ARG A 5 4.44 -7.70 20.93
C ARG A 5 4.19 -9.21 21.00
N PRO A 6 5.23 -10.05 21.10
CA PRO A 6 5.07 -11.44 21.53
C PRO A 6 4.30 -11.46 22.86
N LEU A 7 3.47 -12.48 23.07
CA LEU A 7 2.93 -12.75 24.40
C LEU A 7 4.12 -13.21 25.25
N ASP A 8 4.48 -12.43 26.25
CA ASP A 8 5.37 -12.88 27.31
C ASP A 8 4.51 -13.67 28.30
N SER A 9 4.99 -14.86 28.64
CA SER A 9 4.44 -15.88 29.56
C SER A 9 3.62 -17.02 28.94
N LEU A 10 4.01 -18.18 29.42
CA LEU A 10 3.67 -19.54 29.03
C LEU A 10 2.78 -20.09 30.17
N GLU A 11 1.76 -19.33 30.53
CA GLU A 11 0.87 -19.56 31.68
C GLU A 11 -0.56 -19.34 31.22
N ASP A 12 -1.09 -20.27 30.42
CA ASP A 12 -2.52 -20.54 30.26
C ASP A 12 -2.75 -21.81 29.41
N LEU A 13 -2.07 -22.90 29.78
CA LEU A 13 -2.46 -24.24 29.35
C LEU A 13 -2.70 -25.10 30.59
N GLN A 14 -3.95 -25.15 31.05
CA GLN A 14 -4.42 -26.28 31.84
C GLN A 14 -4.50 -27.52 30.92
N PRO A 15 -4.19 -28.72 31.43
CA PRO A 15 -3.92 -29.90 30.60
C PRO A 15 -5.20 -30.69 30.34
N GLU A 16 -5.48 -31.04 29.08
CA GLU A 16 -6.37 -32.16 28.76
C GLU A 16 -5.54 -33.44 28.56
N GLU A 17 -6.06 -34.50 29.18
CA GLU A 17 -5.45 -35.80 29.33
C GLU A 17 -5.45 -36.64 28.04
N ALA A 18 -4.38 -37.43 27.96
CA ALA A 18 -4.08 -38.57 27.12
C ALA A 18 -5.22 -39.32 26.38
N TYR A 19 -4.96 -39.61 25.10
CA TYR A 19 -5.20 -40.96 24.56
C TYR A 19 -3.99 -41.43 23.75
N GLY A 20 -3.24 -42.36 24.33
CA GLY A 20 -2.13 -43.03 23.66
C GLY A 20 -2.62 -44.17 22.76
N ARG A 21 -1.92 -44.38 21.65
CA ARG A 21 -1.64 -45.73 21.17
C ARG A 21 -0.36 -45.76 20.34
N ASP A 22 0.61 -46.52 20.83
CA ASP A 22 1.79 -47.03 20.14
C ASP A 22 1.42 -47.71 18.82
N ILE A 23 2.26 -47.54 17.78
CA ILE A 23 2.86 -48.67 17.08
C ILE A 23 4.32 -48.33 16.75
N SER A 24 5.20 -49.16 17.30
CA SER A 24 6.65 -49.14 17.17
C SER A 24 7.16 -49.78 15.86
N LYS A 25 8.32 -49.27 15.42
CA LYS A 25 9.45 -49.95 14.74
C LYS A 25 9.29 -50.43 13.28
N ALA A 26 10.14 -49.87 12.42
CA ALA A 26 11.02 -50.65 11.55
C ALA A 26 12.30 -49.84 11.21
N THR A 27 13.44 -50.46 11.49
CA THR A 27 14.81 -49.95 11.30
C THR A 27 15.35 -50.34 9.92
N THR A 28 16.34 -49.57 9.43
CA THR A 28 17.33 -49.91 8.38
C THR A 28 16.79 -49.96 6.94
N THR A 29 17.40 -49.34 5.92
CA THR A 29 18.80 -49.49 5.50
C THR A 29 19.16 -48.38 4.50
N THR A 30 20.40 -47.93 4.54
CA THR A 30 21.06 -47.03 3.58
C THR A 30 21.19 -47.64 2.18
N ALA A 31 20.90 -46.87 1.13
CA ALA A 31 21.45 -47.10 -0.22
C ALA A 31 21.64 -45.78 -0.96
N SER A 32 22.91 -45.44 -1.21
CA SER A 32 23.36 -44.34 -2.07
C SER A 32 23.04 -44.68 -3.53
N GLY A 33 22.17 -43.88 -4.18
CA GLY A 33 21.88 -43.97 -5.61
C GLY A 33 22.03 -42.61 -6.28
N ARG A 34 23.14 -42.41 -7.02
CA ARG A 34 23.28 -41.31 -8.00
C ARG A 34 22.21 -41.49 -9.09
N ARG A 35 21.24 -40.58 -9.20
CA ARG A 35 20.40 -40.43 -10.39
C ARG A 35 20.86 -39.21 -11.19
N THR A 36 21.34 -39.48 -12.39
CA THR A 36 21.52 -38.50 -13.46
C THR A 36 20.14 -38.07 -13.96
N HIS A 37 19.85 -36.77 -13.94
CA HIS A 37 18.67 -36.22 -14.60
C HIS A 37 18.93 -36.17 -16.11
N GLN A 38 18.32 -37.08 -16.87
CA GLN A 38 18.14 -36.87 -18.31
C GLN A 38 17.06 -35.80 -18.51
N LEU A 39 17.48 -34.64 -19.04
CA LEU A 39 16.59 -33.61 -19.55
C LEU A 39 15.78 -34.18 -20.72
N LEU A 40 14.45 -34.24 -20.60
CA LEU A 40 13.56 -34.42 -21.75
C LEU A 40 13.79 -33.25 -22.72
N ARG A 41 14.40 -33.55 -23.87
CA ARG A 41 14.46 -32.62 -25.00
C ARG A 41 13.06 -32.57 -25.63
N LEU A 42 12.34 -31.48 -25.40
CA LEU A 42 11.17 -31.12 -26.19
C LEU A 42 11.64 -30.81 -27.62
N THR A 43 11.25 -31.66 -28.57
CA THR A 43 11.42 -31.37 -30.00
C THR A 43 10.46 -30.25 -30.40
N PRO A 44 10.84 -29.36 -31.33
CA PRO A 44 9.95 -28.30 -31.78
C PRO A 44 8.71 -28.92 -32.44
N MET A 45 7.53 -28.53 -31.95
CA MET A 45 6.25 -28.87 -32.59
C MET A 45 6.26 -28.32 -34.01
N GLY A 46 6.16 -29.22 -35.00
CA GLY A 46 5.98 -28.81 -36.40
C GLY A 46 4.71 -27.97 -36.57
N ILE A 47 4.60 -27.26 -37.69
CA ILE A 47 3.48 -26.35 -38.01
C ILE A 47 2.11 -27.01 -37.80
N ARG A 48 1.98 -28.31 -38.12
CA ARG A 48 0.77 -29.11 -37.87
C ARG A 48 0.41 -29.23 -36.39
N GLY A 49 1.40 -29.36 -35.50
CA GLY A 49 1.20 -29.39 -34.06
C GLY A 49 0.75 -28.03 -33.52
N VAL A 50 1.34 -26.93 -34.00
CA VAL A 50 0.95 -25.57 -33.60
C VAL A 50 -0.50 -25.28 -33.98
N VAL A 51 -0.91 -25.66 -35.21
CA VAL A 51 -2.30 -25.50 -35.67
C VAL A 51 -3.27 -26.32 -34.80
N LEU A 52 -2.92 -27.56 -34.46
CA LEU A 52 -3.74 -28.40 -33.59
C LEU A 52 -3.87 -27.82 -32.17
N PHE A 53 -2.78 -27.29 -31.62
CA PHE A 53 -2.77 -26.68 -30.30
C PHE A 53 -3.61 -25.40 -30.24
N VAL A 54 -3.52 -24.55 -31.27
CA VAL A 54 -4.34 -23.33 -31.38
C VAL A 54 -5.83 -23.69 -31.53
N ALA A 55 -6.16 -24.71 -32.31
CA ALA A 55 -7.54 -25.18 -32.45
C ALA A 55 -8.12 -25.70 -31.13
N ILE A 56 -7.36 -26.51 -30.37
CA ILE A 56 -7.78 -27.01 -29.05
C ILE A 56 -7.94 -25.85 -28.06
N PHE A 57 -7.02 -24.88 -28.06
CA PHE A 57 -7.11 -23.76 -27.14
C PHE A 57 -8.32 -22.85 -27.44
N ALA A 58 -8.64 -22.66 -28.72
CA ALA A 58 -9.81 -21.90 -29.14
C ALA A 58 -11.13 -22.59 -28.76
N THR A 59 -11.22 -23.92 -28.89
CA THR A 59 -12.43 -24.67 -28.51
C THR A 59 -12.66 -24.68 -27.00
N VAL A 60 -11.60 -24.85 -26.20
CA VAL A 60 -11.68 -24.77 -24.73
C VAL A 60 -12.08 -23.36 -24.28
N SER A 61 -11.51 -22.33 -24.90
CA SER A 61 -11.86 -20.93 -24.59
C SER A 61 -13.33 -20.63 -24.92
N LEU A 62 -13.83 -21.14 -26.06
CA LEU A 62 -15.23 -20.97 -26.45
C LEU A 62 -16.18 -21.69 -25.47
N LEU A 63 -15.84 -22.91 -25.04
CA LEU A 63 -16.64 -23.65 -24.05
C LEU A 63 -16.68 -22.94 -22.69
N LEU A 64 -15.58 -22.32 -22.25
CA LEU A 64 -15.54 -21.52 -21.02
C LEU A 64 -16.41 -20.27 -21.11
N VAL A 65 -16.40 -19.56 -22.24
CA VAL A 65 -17.26 -18.39 -22.46
C VAL A 65 -18.74 -18.78 -22.47
N MET A 66 -19.10 -19.88 -23.16
CA MET A 66 -20.47 -20.38 -23.17
C MET A 66 -20.94 -20.86 -21.79
N SER A 67 -20.03 -21.37 -20.95
CA SER A 67 -20.32 -21.72 -19.56
C SER A 67 -20.54 -20.49 -18.66
N HIS A 68 -19.99 -19.32 -19.01
CA HIS A 68 -20.20 -18.07 -18.28
C HIS A 68 -21.46 -17.30 -18.73
N MET A 69 -21.98 -17.57 -19.92
CA MET A 69 -23.23 -16.96 -20.39
C MET A 69 -24.49 -17.68 -19.87
N GLY A 70 -24.35 -18.86 -19.27
CA GLY A 70 -25.45 -19.64 -18.69
C GLY A 70 -25.84 -19.28 -17.25
N ASP A 71 -25.11 -18.37 -16.57
CA ASP A 71 -25.27 -18.12 -15.13
C ASP A 71 -25.74 -16.68 -14.79
N VAL A 72 -26.14 -15.90 -15.80
CA VAL A 72 -26.80 -14.59 -15.58
C VAL A 72 -28.29 -14.84 -15.35
N GLY A 73 -28.63 -15.50 -14.24
CA GLY A 73 -30.02 -15.91 -14.04
C GLY A 73 -30.38 -16.61 -12.74
N ARG A 74 -29.64 -16.43 -11.62
CA ARG A 74 -30.16 -16.61 -10.25
C ARG A 74 -29.06 -16.36 -9.21
N LEU A 75 -29.08 -15.20 -8.55
CA LEU A 75 -28.46 -15.05 -7.24
C LEU A 75 -29.56 -14.92 -6.19
N THR A 76 -29.98 -16.05 -5.62
CA THR A 76 -30.81 -16.05 -4.41
C THR A 76 -29.92 -15.68 -3.23
N VAL A 77 -30.00 -14.43 -2.79
CA VAL A 77 -29.45 -14.00 -1.50
C VAL A 77 -30.44 -14.42 -0.42
N ALA A 78 -30.03 -15.36 0.43
CA ALA A 78 -30.73 -15.65 1.68
C ALA A 78 -30.53 -14.45 2.62
N THR A 79 -31.60 -13.68 2.83
CA THR A 79 -31.63 -12.57 3.80
C THR A 79 -32.34 -13.04 5.06
N ASN A 80 -31.62 -13.06 6.18
CA ASN A 80 -32.24 -13.03 7.49
C ASN A 80 -32.41 -11.55 7.89
N GLY A 81 -33.67 -11.12 7.99
CA GLY A 81 -34.08 -10.07 8.93
C GLY A 81 -33.87 -8.62 8.50
N HIS A 82 -34.96 -8.03 7.98
CA HIS A 82 -35.32 -6.61 8.01
C HIS A 82 -34.58 -5.68 7.03
N VAL A 83 -35.18 -5.53 5.84
CA VAL A 83 -34.98 -4.39 4.96
C VAL A 83 -36.32 -3.67 4.84
N ALA A 84 -36.37 -2.41 5.27
CA ALA A 84 -37.42 -1.50 4.85
C ALA A 84 -37.15 -1.14 3.39
N MET A 85 -38.06 -1.52 2.49
CA MET A 85 -38.01 -1.10 1.10
C MET A 85 -38.45 0.35 1.01
N VAL A 86 -37.56 1.22 0.51
CA VAL A 86 -37.96 2.52 -0.04
C VAL A 86 -38.18 2.28 -1.53
N GLU A 87 -39.45 2.26 -1.93
CA GLU A 87 -39.88 2.10 -3.31
C GLU A 87 -39.88 3.48 -3.97
N THR A 88 -38.88 3.75 -4.81
CA THR A 88 -38.86 4.98 -5.62
C THR A 88 -39.61 4.70 -6.93
N THR A 89 -40.90 5.00 -6.96
CA THR A 89 -41.68 4.99 -8.20
C THR A 89 -41.26 6.17 -9.07
N THR A 90 -40.65 5.89 -10.23
CA THR A 90 -40.49 6.86 -11.31
C THR A 90 -41.84 7.04 -12.01
N ALA A 91 -42.55 8.12 -11.69
CA ALA A 91 -43.71 8.57 -12.47
C ALA A 91 -43.22 9.46 -13.62
N ALA A 92 -43.65 9.12 -14.83
CA ALA A 92 -43.44 9.91 -16.04
C ALA A 92 -44.18 11.27 -15.93
N TYR A 93 -43.56 12.31 -16.47
CA TYR A 93 -44.16 13.64 -16.64
C TYR A 93 -45.26 13.58 -17.71
N GLU A 94 -46.50 13.89 -17.34
CA GLU A 94 -47.52 14.41 -18.26
C GLU A 94 -47.96 15.79 -17.78
N GLU A 95 -48.01 16.73 -18.73
CA GLU A 95 -48.34 18.14 -18.54
C GLU A 95 -49.87 18.31 -18.66
N GLY A 96 -50.52 18.86 -17.63
CA GLY A 96 -51.96 19.13 -17.66
C GLY A 96 -52.38 19.96 -16.45
N ALA A 97 -52.77 21.20 -16.73
CA ALA A 97 -53.10 22.24 -15.76
C ALA A 97 -54.41 21.97 -15.00
N ASP A 98 -54.40 22.17 -13.68
CA ASP A 98 -55.49 22.87 -12.98
C ASP A 98 -54.99 23.42 -11.63
N THR A 99 -55.50 24.59 -11.27
CA THR A 99 -55.15 25.35 -10.07
C THR A 99 -55.93 24.87 -8.86
N ASP A 100 -55.26 24.60 -7.73
CA ASP A 100 -55.86 24.78 -6.40
C ASP A 100 -54.80 24.84 -5.27
N GLU A 101 -55.21 25.54 -4.23
CA GLU A 101 -54.58 26.06 -3.00
C GLU A 101 -53.36 25.34 -2.39
N VAL A 102 -52.33 26.13 -2.03
CA VAL A 102 -51.13 25.68 -1.29
C VAL A 102 -51.39 25.77 0.23
N GLU A 103 -51.67 24.64 0.87
CA GLU A 103 -51.46 24.48 2.32
C GLU A 103 -49.99 24.16 2.62
N GLU A 104 -49.37 25.02 3.44
CA GLU A 104 -47.98 24.90 3.88
C GLU A 104 -47.83 23.74 4.90
N GLN A 105 -47.63 22.51 4.40
CA GLN A 105 -47.24 21.38 5.25
C GLN A 105 -45.78 21.53 5.70
N LYS A 106 -45.61 22.02 6.93
CA LYS A 106 -44.35 22.01 7.67
C LYS A 106 -43.86 20.57 7.82
N SER A 107 -42.85 20.18 7.03
CA SER A 107 -42.17 18.90 7.21
C SER A 107 -41.43 18.92 8.54
N HIS A 108 -41.97 18.21 9.51
CA HIS A 108 -41.24 17.85 10.72
C HIS A 108 -40.03 17.02 10.27
N ALA A 109 -38.84 17.62 10.32
CA ALA A 109 -37.60 16.87 10.22
C ALA A 109 -37.61 15.83 11.33
N LEU A 110 -37.74 14.55 10.98
CA LEU A 110 -37.61 13.47 11.93
C LEU A 110 -36.22 13.58 12.55
N GLU A 111 -36.18 13.84 13.86
CA GLU A 111 -34.95 13.69 14.62
C GLU A 111 -34.42 12.28 14.40
N PRO A 112 -33.13 12.11 14.08
CA PRO A 112 -32.56 10.80 13.92
C PRO A 112 -32.77 10.00 15.22
N PRO A 113 -33.22 8.74 15.13
CA PRO A 113 -33.51 7.95 16.31
C PRO A 113 -32.28 7.91 17.21
N ALA A 114 -32.49 8.16 18.50
CA ALA A 114 -31.44 8.08 19.51
C ALA A 114 -30.74 6.71 19.37
N ILE A 115 -29.44 6.72 19.05
CA ILE A 115 -28.65 5.50 18.96
C ILE A 115 -28.65 4.87 20.35
N GLN A 116 -29.45 3.81 20.52
CA GLN A 116 -29.49 3.05 21.76
C GLN A 116 -28.09 2.50 22.08
N GLU A 117 -27.69 2.62 23.34
CA GLU A 117 -26.43 2.14 23.96
C GLU A 117 -26.10 0.66 23.73
N GLN A 118 -26.97 -0.11 23.08
CA GLN A 118 -26.88 -1.57 22.90
C GLN A 118 -25.62 -2.06 22.18
N ASN A 119 -24.88 -1.19 21.48
CA ASN A 119 -23.66 -1.55 20.76
C ASN A 119 -22.37 -0.90 21.32
N ALA A 120 -22.39 -0.40 22.56
CA ALA A 120 -21.20 0.21 23.18
C ALA A 120 -19.98 -0.72 23.21
N GLU A 121 -20.20 -2.04 23.26
CA GLU A 121 -19.14 -3.05 23.17
C GLU A 121 -18.39 -3.04 21.84
N LEU A 122 -19.07 -2.79 20.72
CA LEU A 122 -18.45 -2.74 19.38
C LEU A 122 -17.42 -1.60 19.29
N TRP A 123 -17.67 -0.51 20.01
CA TRP A 123 -16.86 0.70 19.98
C TRP A 123 -15.81 0.76 21.10
N ARG A 124 -15.76 -0.26 21.98
CA ARG A 124 -14.70 -0.35 23.00
C ARG A 124 -13.34 -0.48 22.34
N GLN A 125 -12.35 0.27 22.85
CA GLN A 125 -10.97 0.06 22.43
C GLN A 125 -10.49 -1.32 22.87
N PRO A 126 -9.61 -1.98 22.09
CA PRO A 126 -9.02 -3.25 22.49
C PRO A 126 -8.35 -3.15 23.87
N VAL A 127 -8.50 -4.19 24.68
CA VAL A 127 -7.99 -4.26 26.08
C VAL A 127 -6.47 -4.10 26.16
N GLU A 128 -5.75 -4.37 25.06
CA GLU A 128 -4.29 -4.22 24.98
C GLU A 128 -3.89 -3.13 23.95
N PRO A 129 -4.07 -1.83 24.25
CA PRO A 129 -3.68 -0.75 23.33
C PRO A 129 -2.17 -0.79 23.01
N ASP A 130 -1.37 -1.31 23.95
CA ASP A 130 0.08 -1.44 23.87
C ASP A 130 0.59 -2.66 23.10
N ARG A 131 -0.31 -3.53 22.63
CA ARG A 131 0.06 -4.73 21.86
C ARG A 131 0.74 -4.38 20.55
N TYR A 132 0.44 -3.20 20.02
CA TYR A 132 0.84 -2.73 18.71
C TYR A 132 1.70 -1.48 18.83
N TYR A 133 2.97 -1.56 18.44
CA TYR A 133 3.87 -0.41 18.48
C TYR A 133 4.38 -0.04 17.09
N LYS A 134 4.68 1.25 16.89
CA LYS A 134 5.23 1.75 15.63
C LYS A 134 6.67 1.26 15.43
N CYS A 135 6.96 0.70 14.25
CA CYS A 135 8.31 0.25 13.88
C CYS A 135 9.18 1.39 13.34
N ILE A 136 9.39 2.43 14.14
CA ILE A 136 9.99 3.70 13.67
C ILE A 136 11.08 4.26 14.57
N ASN A 137 11.33 3.69 15.76
CA ASN A 137 12.28 4.29 16.70
C ASN A 137 13.73 4.12 16.23
N ARG A 138 14.52 5.21 16.29
CA ARG A 138 15.97 5.19 16.04
C ARG A 138 16.66 4.30 17.06
N SER A 139 17.58 3.45 16.60
CA SER A 139 18.54 2.83 17.50
C SER A 139 19.54 3.88 17.97
N LYS A 140 19.94 3.85 19.25
CA LYS A 140 21.01 4.70 19.79
C LYS A 140 22.35 4.51 19.05
N HIS A 141 22.52 3.38 18.35
CA HIS A 141 23.72 3.04 17.59
C HIS A 141 23.63 3.43 16.10
N GLU A 142 22.53 4.06 15.66
CA GLU A 142 22.41 4.54 14.27
C GLU A 142 23.40 5.68 14.03
N LYS A 143 24.36 5.46 13.13
CA LYS A 143 25.33 6.49 12.74
C LYS A 143 24.64 7.63 11.99
N LYS A 144 24.93 8.85 12.42
CA LYS A 144 24.66 10.07 11.64
C LYS A 144 25.40 10.01 10.30
N MET A 145 24.84 10.62 9.27
CA MET A 145 25.51 10.66 7.98
C MET A 145 26.73 11.56 8.04
N GLY A 146 27.79 11.15 7.34
CA GLY A 146 28.96 11.99 7.12
C GLY A 146 28.79 12.90 5.91
N SER A 147 29.91 13.33 5.33
CA SER A 147 29.91 14.09 4.07
C SER A 147 29.23 13.30 2.94
N SER A 148 28.42 13.99 2.16
CA SER A 148 27.60 13.40 1.09
C SER A 148 28.45 12.97 -0.11
N ASN A 149 28.14 11.80 -0.69
CA ASN A 149 28.77 11.32 -1.91
C ASN A 149 28.27 12.04 -3.19
N GLY A 150 27.17 12.78 -3.10
CA GLY A 150 26.52 13.47 -4.23
C GLY A 150 25.02 13.64 -3.99
N TYR A 151 24.30 14.08 -5.02
CA TYR A 151 22.88 14.41 -4.96
C TYR A 151 22.04 13.39 -5.73
N LEU A 152 20.89 13.04 -5.15
CA LEU A 152 19.89 12.19 -5.80
C LEU A 152 18.68 13.04 -6.17
N LEU A 153 18.37 13.07 -7.46
CA LEU A 153 17.08 13.51 -7.97
C LEU A 153 16.15 12.31 -8.04
N VAL A 154 14.92 12.50 -7.58
CA VAL A 154 13.92 11.44 -7.53
C VAL A 154 12.67 11.92 -8.25
N HIS A 155 12.25 11.14 -9.24
CA HIS A 155 10.96 11.29 -9.89
C HIS A 155 10.05 10.15 -9.44
N ALA A 156 9.09 10.49 -8.57
CA ALA A 156 8.12 9.56 -8.04
C ALA A 156 6.94 9.41 -9.00
N ASN A 157 6.79 8.24 -9.59
CA ASN A 157 5.72 7.88 -10.52
C ASN A 157 4.76 6.84 -9.91
N GLY A 158 3.64 6.62 -10.60
CA GLY A 158 2.55 5.77 -10.11
C GLY A 158 1.38 6.59 -9.55
N GLY A 159 0.38 5.91 -8.98
CA GLY A 159 -0.66 6.59 -8.20
C GLY A 159 -0.12 7.15 -6.87
N LEU A 160 -0.83 8.08 -6.22
CA LEU A 160 -0.37 8.79 -5.01
C LEU A 160 0.19 7.85 -3.92
N ASN A 161 -0.51 6.76 -3.64
CA ASN A 161 -0.05 5.77 -2.67
C ASN A 161 1.24 5.06 -3.12
N GLN A 162 1.40 4.77 -4.42
CA GLN A 162 2.65 4.20 -4.95
C GLN A 162 3.80 5.20 -4.86
N MET A 163 3.55 6.47 -5.20
CA MET A 163 4.55 7.54 -5.08
C MET A 163 5.06 7.68 -3.64
N LYS A 164 4.17 7.69 -2.63
CA LYS A 164 4.58 7.73 -1.22
C LYS A 164 5.52 6.58 -0.87
N ILE A 165 5.21 5.36 -1.31
CA ILE A 165 6.05 4.20 -1.04
C ILE A 165 7.37 4.28 -1.84
N GLY A 166 7.36 4.83 -3.06
CA GLY A 166 8.56 5.08 -3.87
C GLY A 166 9.50 6.10 -3.22
N ILE A 167 8.95 7.22 -2.73
CA ILE A 167 9.68 8.24 -1.97
C ILE A 167 10.31 7.64 -0.72
N SER A 168 9.55 6.85 0.05
CA SER A 168 10.06 6.13 1.23
C SER A 168 11.23 5.20 0.89
N ASP A 169 11.17 4.47 -0.23
CA ASP A 169 12.28 3.64 -0.69
C ASP A 169 13.50 4.49 -1.08
N MET A 170 13.29 5.65 -1.71
CA MET A 170 14.39 6.54 -2.08
C MET A 170 15.03 7.23 -0.88
N VAL A 171 14.29 7.51 0.20
CA VAL A 171 14.88 7.94 1.48
C VAL A 171 15.83 6.86 2.01
N ALA A 172 15.44 5.59 1.97
CA ALA A 172 16.31 4.49 2.36
C ALA A 172 17.52 4.32 1.43
N VAL A 173 17.33 4.45 0.12
CA VAL A 173 18.43 4.42 -0.87
C VAL A 173 19.42 5.56 -0.63
N THR A 174 18.93 6.76 -0.32
CA THR A 174 19.75 7.92 0.04
C THR A 174 20.67 7.60 1.22
N LYS A 175 20.13 6.96 2.27
CA LYS A 175 20.93 6.50 3.41
C LYS A 175 21.96 5.44 3.01
N ILE A 176 21.57 4.45 2.21
CA ILE A 176 22.45 3.37 1.74
C ILE A 176 23.63 3.92 0.92
N MET A 177 23.38 4.95 0.11
CA MET A 177 24.37 5.59 -0.75
C MET A 177 25.15 6.72 -0.05
N ASN A 178 24.78 7.06 1.21
CA ASN A 178 25.29 8.22 1.94
C ASN A 178 25.31 9.48 1.05
N ALA A 179 24.15 9.79 0.50
CA ALA A 179 23.92 10.88 -0.46
C ALA A 179 23.03 11.97 0.14
N THR A 180 22.84 13.05 -0.60
CA THR A 180 21.86 14.10 -0.30
C THR A 180 20.65 13.91 -1.20
N LEU A 181 19.45 13.88 -0.62
CA LEU A 181 18.21 13.85 -1.37
C LEU A 181 17.81 15.28 -1.73
N VAL A 182 17.55 15.55 -3.01
CA VAL A 182 16.79 16.75 -3.40
C VAL A 182 15.30 16.42 -3.26
N LEU A 183 14.48 17.38 -2.81
CA LEU A 183 13.04 17.15 -2.66
C LEU A 183 12.46 16.43 -3.90
N PRO A 184 11.68 15.35 -3.71
CA PRO A 184 11.18 14.56 -4.82
C PRO A 184 10.30 15.38 -5.76
N THR A 185 10.35 15.05 -7.04
CA THR A 185 9.33 15.48 -8.01
C THR A 185 8.26 14.40 -8.12
N LEU A 186 7.02 14.81 -8.35
CA LEU A 186 5.90 13.89 -8.55
C LEU A 186 5.58 13.84 -10.05
N ASP A 187 5.32 12.64 -10.54
CA ASP A 187 4.71 12.44 -11.84
C ASP A 187 3.27 12.94 -11.78
N SER A 188 2.86 13.81 -12.69
CA SER A 188 1.50 14.36 -12.80
C SER A 188 0.75 13.87 -14.04
N ASN A 189 1.34 12.94 -14.81
CA ASN A 189 0.89 12.65 -16.17
C ASN A 189 0.48 11.19 -16.39
N SER A 190 0.93 10.26 -15.54
CA SER A 190 0.70 8.83 -15.80
C SER A 190 -0.61 8.26 -15.24
N PHE A 191 -1.05 8.68 -14.05
CA PHE A 191 -2.15 8.01 -13.32
C PHE A 191 -3.20 8.95 -12.71
N TRP A 192 -2.92 10.24 -12.65
CA TRP A 192 -3.76 11.27 -12.04
C TRP A 192 -3.48 12.58 -12.79
N THR A 193 -4.49 13.43 -12.95
CA THR A 193 -4.40 14.68 -13.73
C THR A 193 -4.14 15.91 -12.85
N ASP A 194 -3.65 15.69 -11.63
CA ASP A 194 -3.32 16.75 -10.68
C ASP A 194 -1.89 17.27 -10.94
N SER A 195 -1.77 18.58 -11.20
CA SER A 195 -0.49 19.26 -11.44
C SER A 195 0.22 19.69 -10.15
N SER A 196 -0.34 19.36 -8.98
CA SER A 196 0.23 19.66 -7.68
C SER A 196 1.62 19.05 -7.51
N ASN A 197 2.59 19.91 -7.18
CA ASN A 197 3.94 19.47 -6.89
C ASN A 197 4.07 18.91 -5.46
N PHE A 198 5.27 18.44 -5.11
CA PHE A 198 5.53 17.85 -3.78
C PHE A 198 5.16 18.77 -2.62
N LYS A 199 5.44 20.08 -2.72
CA LYS A 199 5.18 21.06 -1.65
C LYS A 199 3.69 21.42 -1.53
N ALA A 200 2.91 21.26 -2.60
CA ALA A 200 1.47 21.46 -2.58
C ALA A 200 0.75 20.31 -1.85
N LEU A 201 1.23 19.07 -2.02
CA LEU A 201 0.59 17.89 -1.44
C LEU A 201 1.12 17.48 -0.08
N PHE A 202 2.41 17.71 0.19
CA PHE A 202 3.07 17.29 1.41
C PHE A 202 3.67 18.47 2.16
N ASP A 203 3.61 18.40 3.49
CA ASP A 203 4.37 19.30 4.36
C ASP A 203 5.86 18.97 4.24
N TRP A 204 6.51 19.63 3.30
CA TRP A 204 7.92 19.42 2.99
C TRP A 204 8.85 19.85 4.12
N LYS A 205 8.45 20.82 4.96
CA LYS A 205 9.23 21.27 6.11
C LYS A 205 9.23 20.19 7.18
N HIS A 206 8.06 19.65 7.50
CA HIS A 206 7.92 18.50 8.40
C HIS A 206 8.67 17.28 7.87
N PHE A 207 8.59 17.00 6.56
CA PHE A 207 9.35 15.92 5.93
C PHE A 207 10.86 16.05 6.15
N MET A 208 11.41 17.25 5.96
CA MET A 208 12.84 17.54 6.19
C MET A 208 13.21 17.44 7.67
N GLU A 209 12.37 17.99 8.56
CA GLU A 209 12.59 18.01 10.00
C GLU A 209 12.59 16.59 10.60
N VAL A 210 11.60 15.76 10.26
CA VAL A 210 11.51 14.37 10.75
C VAL A 210 12.72 13.54 10.33
N LEU A 211 13.26 13.78 9.13
CA LEU A 211 14.33 12.97 8.54
C LEU A 211 15.74 13.54 8.70
N LYS A 212 15.92 14.72 9.32
CA LYS A 212 17.21 15.43 9.40
C LYS A 212 18.34 14.64 10.07
N GLU A 213 17.99 13.76 11.02
CA GLU A 213 18.95 12.90 11.69
C GLU A 213 19.30 11.65 10.88
N ASP A 214 18.45 11.31 9.90
CA ASP A 214 18.57 10.11 9.08
C ASP A 214 19.34 10.40 7.80
N ILE A 215 18.94 11.41 7.03
CA ILE A 215 19.53 11.79 5.75
C ILE A 215 19.61 13.32 5.58
N HIS A 216 20.49 13.77 4.69
CA HIS A 216 20.53 15.17 4.25
C HIS A 216 19.50 15.37 3.14
N ILE A 217 18.67 16.40 3.29
CA ILE A 217 17.65 16.79 2.30
C ILE A 217 17.87 18.26 1.96
N VAL A 218 17.78 18.60 0.67
CA VAL A 218 17.80 19.98 0.18
C VAL A 218 16.56 20.25 -0.67
N GLU A 219 16.07 21.48 -0.65
CA GLU A 219 14.88 21.86 -1.41
C GLU A 219 15.12 21.86 -2.92
N SER A 220 16.31 22.29 -3.33
CA SER A 220 16.72 22.42 -4.72
C SER A 220 18.20 22.09 -4.87
N LEU A 221 18.64 21.92 -6.12
CA LEU A 221 20.05 21.68 -6.41
C LEU A 221 20.90 22.91 -6.07
N PRO A 222 22.10 22.73 -5.48
CA PRO A 222 23.04 23.83 -5.28
C PRO A 222 23.42 24.52 -6.59
N SER A 223 23.68 25.82 -6.51
CA SER A 223 24.20 26.64 -7.62
C SER A 223 25.49 26.02 -8.17
N GLY A 224 25.48 25.62 -9.44
CA GLY A 224 26.60 24.95 -10.11
C GLY A 224 26.30 23.51 -10.55
N LEU A 225 25.23 22.90 -10.04
CA LEU A 225 24.71 21.62 -10.53
C LEU A 225 23.44 21.86 -11.35
N THR A 226 23.34 21.20 -12.51
CA THR A 226 22.16 21.27 -13.38
C THR A 226 21.59 19.87 -13.62
N SER A 227 20.27 19.74 -13.59
CA SER A 227 19.57 18.46 -13.77
C SER A 227 19.86 17.82 -15.14
N GLY A 228 20.12 18.61 -16.18
CA GLY A 228 20.49 18.11 -17.51
C GLY A 228 21.80 17.31 -17.54
N LYS A 229 22.68 17.47 -16.54
CA LYS A 229 23.93 16.70 -16.41
C LYS A 229 23.76 15.45 -15.53
N ALA A 230 22.55 15.19 -15.01
CA ALA A 230 22.31 14.05 -14.13
C ALA A 230 22.44 12.72 -14.87
N LEU A 231 23.15 11.76 -14.26
CA LEU A 231 23.15 10.39 -14.76
C LEU A 231 21.77 9.77 -14.50
N ARG A 232 20.99 9.56 -15.56
CA ARG A 232 19.66 8.93 -15.47
C ARG A 232 19.78 7.43 -15.20
N ARG A 233 18.99 6.95 -14.25
CA ARG A 233 18.87 5.52 -13.90
C ARG A 233 17.42 5.18 -13.58
N ALA A 234 16.91 4.12 -14.17
CA ALA A 234 15.72 3.47 -13.64
C ALA A 234 16.19 2.50 -12.53
N PRO A 235 15.65 2.58 -11.31
CA PRO A 235 15.85 1.53 -10.32
C PRO A 235 15.42 0.18 -10.88
N VAL A 236 16.14 -0.88 -10.53
CA VAL A 236 15.74 -2.25 -10.89
C VAL A 236 14.82 -2.78 -9.79
N SER A 237 13.67 -3.33 -10.18
CA SER A 237 12.68 -3.83 -9.23
C SER A 237 13.27 -4.87 -8.27
N TRP A 238 12.91 -4.76 -7.00
CA TRP A 238 13.40 -5.59 -5.89
C TRP A 238 14.92 -5.60 -5.71
N SER A 239 15.59 -4.52 -6.12
CA SER A 239 17.04 -4.37 -5.93
C SER A 239 17.43 -4.47 -4.45
N LYS A 240 18.53 -5.19 -4.19
CA LYS A 240 19.14 -5.28 -2.86
C LYS A 240 20.00 -4.03 -2.58
N PRO A 241 20.29 -3.69 -1.31
CA PRO A 241 21.19 -2.58 -0.96
C PRO A 241 22.55 -2.60 -1.66
N VAL A 242 23.09 -3.80 -1.95
CA VAL A 242 24.35 -3.98 -2.67
C VAL A 242 24.32 -3.34 -4.07
N TYR A 243 23.18 -3.39 -4.77
CA TYR A 243 23.02 -2.73 -6.06
C TYR A 243 23.26 -1.22 -5.95
N TYR A 244 22.61 -0.56 -5.00
CA TYR A 244 22.75 0.89 -4.79
C TYR A 244 24.15 1.27 -4.30
N ARG A 245 24.79 0.44 -3.46
CA ARG A 245 26.20 0.67 -3.06
C ARG A 245 27.15 0.63 -4.26
N ARG A 246 26.90 -0.24 -5.25
CA ARG A 246 27.70 -0.29 -6.50
C ARG A 246 27.51 0.96 -7.37
N LEU A 247 26.46 1.74 -7.17
CA LEU A 247 26.26 3.03 -7.86
C LEU A 247 27.03 4.19 -7.20
N VAL A 248 27.56 4.03 -5.98
CA VAL A 248 28.26 5.11 -5.27
C VAL A 248 29.48 5.67 -6.03
N PRO A 249 30.35 4.86 -6.68
CA PRO A 249 31.43 5.40 -7.51
C PRO A 249 30.91 6.26 -8.67
N LEU A 250 29.80 5.87 -9.29
CA LEU A 250 29.15 6.65 -10.34
C LEU A 250 28.57 7.94 -9.78
N LEU A 251 27.96 7.90 -8.59
CA LEU A 251 27.46 9.10 -7.91
C LEU A 251 28.60 10.07 -7.62
N ARG A 252 29.74 9.60 -7.10
CA ARG A 252 30.91 10.45 -6.82
C ARG A 252 31.48 11.10 -8.07
N LYS A 253 31.53 10.35 -9.19
CA LYS A 253 32.03 10.83 -10.49
C LYS A 253 31.10 11.87 -11.11
N ASN A 254 29.80 11.60 -11.16
CA ASN A 254 28.83 12.47 -11.84
C ASN A 254 28.25 13.56 -10.92
N LYS A 255 28.45 13.44 -9.61
CA LYS A 255 27.84 14.24 -8.52
C LYS A 255 26.32 14.19 -8.43
N LEU A 256 25.64 13.77 -9.49
CA LEU A 256 24.19 13.80 -9.62
C LEU A 256 23.69 12.52 -10.32
N ILE A 257 22.79 11.79 -9.65
CA ILE A 257 22.03 10.69 -10.25
C ILE A 257 20.56 11.05 -10.21
N HIS A 258 19.86 10.83 -11.32
CA HIS A 258 18.42 11.01 -11.41
C HIS A 258 17.74 9.64 -11.54
N PHE A 259 17.01 9.26 -10.49
CA PHE A 259 16.14 8.09 -10.50
C PHE A 259 14.78 8.43 -11.11
N THR A 260 14.53 7.92 -12.31
CA THR A 260 13.41 8.38 -13.16
C THR A 260 12.11 7.61 -13.02
N LYS A 261 12.12 6.43 -12.38
CA LYS A 261 10.98 5.50 -12.25
C LYS A 261 11.01 4.78 -10.90
N THR A 262 10.62 5.47 -9.83
CA THR A 262 10.73 4.94 -8.46
C THR A 262 9.53 4.13 -7.98
N ASP A 263 8.61 3.81 -8.88
CA ASP A 263 7.66 2.69 -8.71
C ASP A 263 8.37 1.34 -8.56
N SER A 264 9.59 1.22 -9.12
CA SER A 264 10.48 0.08 -8.90
C SER A 264 10.96 -0.02 -7.45
N ARG A 265 10.64 -1.14 -6.80
CA ARG A 265 10.74 -1.32 -5.35
C ARG A 265 12.17 -1.65 -4.87
N LEU A 266 12.54 -1.16 -3.69
CA LEU A 266 13.63 -1.73 -2.90
C LEU A 266 13.17 -3.09 -2.34
N VAL A 267 14.08 -4.06 -2.23
CA VAL A 267 13.78 -5.37 -1.64
C VAL A 267 13.08 -5.25 -0.27
N ASN A 268 12.00 -6.00 -0.05
CA ASN A 268 11.30 -5.96 1.24
C ASN A 268 11.99 -6.77 2.33
N ASN A 269 12.63 -7.89 1.97
CA ASN A 269 13.28 -8.80 2.92
C ASN A 269 14.81 -8.64 2.87
N GLY A 270 15.48 -8.95 3.98
CA GLY A 270 16.96 -8.88 4.06
C GLY A 270 17.53 -7.45 4.12
N LEU A 271 16.70 -6.45 4.40
CA LEU A 271 17.15 -5.11 4.78
C LEU A 271 17.52 -5.09 6.27
N ALA A 272 18.57 -4.33 6.61
CA ALA A 272 18.90 -4.07 8.01
C ALA A 272 17.72 -3.41 8.73
N GLY A 273 17.51 -3.76 10.01
CA GLY A 273 16.38 -3.25 10.79
C GLY A 273 16.30 -1.71 10.82
N SER A 274 17.44 -1.03 10.90
CA SER A 274 17.49 0.45 10.84
C SER A 274 16.99 1.02 9.51
N ILE A 275 17.29 0.38 8.38
CA ILE A 275 16.82 0.80 7.07
C ILE A 275 15.30 0.58 6.93
N GLN A 276 14.78 -0.52 7.48
CA GLN A 276 13.33 -0.76 7.49
C GLN A 276 12.59 0.27 8.34
N LYS A 277 13.11 0.56 9.54
CA LYS A 277 12.53 1.59 10.41
C LYS A 277 12.58 2.97 9.76
N LEU A 278 13.65 3.29 9.02
CA LEU A 278 13.74 4.52 8.23
C LEU A 278 12.67 4.60 7.15
N ARG A 279 12.41 3.51 6.39
CA ARG A 279 11.29 3.47 5.44
C ARG A 279 9.96 3.72 6.14
N CYS A 280 9.74 3.08 7.29
CA CYS A 280 8.53 3.30 8.08
C CYS A 280 8.39 4.77 8.54
N ARG A 281 9.46 5.38 9.06
CA ARG A 281 9.48 6.81 9.44
C ARG A 281 9.13 7.69 8.24
N ALA A 282 9.79 7.48 7.11
CA ALA A 282 9.55 8.26 5.90
C ALA A 282 8.08 8.14 5.45
N MET A 283 7.54 6.93 5.39
CA MET A 283 6.19 6.66 4.91
C MET A 283 5.08 7.17 5.83
N TYR A 284 5.23 6.97 7.14
CA TYR A 284 4.13 7.15 8.10
C TYR A 284 4.26 8.38 9.00
N GLU A 285 5.47 8.92 9.15
CA GLU A 285 5.70 10.13 9.96
C GLU A 285 6.17 11.32 9.15
N ALA A 286 7.07 11.15 8.18
CA ALA A 286 7.61 12.28 7.43
C ALA A 286 6.67 12.76 6.30
N LEU A 287 6.00 11.84 5.60
CA LEU A 287 5.09 12.17 4.48
C LEU A 287 3.68 12.54 4.98
N TRP A 288 3.60 13.62 5.74
CA TRP A 288 2.33 14.27 6.07
C TRP A 288 1.81 15.09 4.89
N TYR A 289 0.49 15.05 4.70
CA TYR A 289 -0.16 15.95 3.76
C TYR A 289 -0.01 17.40 4.20
N SER A 290 -0.11 18.33 3.26
CA SER A 290 -0.10 19.77 3.52
C SER A 290 -1.20 20.17 4.53
N ASP A 291 -0.99 21.31 5.18
CA ASP A 291 -1.88 21.83 6.23
C ASP A 291 -3.32 21.95 5.74
N ASP A 292 -3.52 22.47 4.53
CA ASP A 292 -4.83 22.65 3.92
C ASP A 292 -5.60 21.32 3.81
N ILE A 293 -4.93 20.26 3.33
CA ILE A 293 -5.52 18.91 3.20
C ILE A 293 -5.86 18.35 4.59
N ARG A 294 -4.96 18.51 5.56
CA ARG A 294 -5.16 18.01 6.93
C ARG A 294 -6.27 18.77 7.65
N GLU A 295 -6.36 20.08 7.47
CA GLU A 295 -7.40 20.91 8.06
C GLU A 295 -8.77 20.53 7.50
N LEU A 296 -8.88 20.35 6.18
CA LEU A 296 -10.11 19.87 5.55
C LEU A 296 -10.51 18.49 6.08
N ALA A 297 -9.55 17.54 6.14
CA ALA A 297 -9.80 16.21 6.69
C ALA A 297 -10.25 16.26 8.16
N ASN A 298 -9.62 17.11 8.97
CA ASN A 298 -9.99 17.27 10.39
C ASN A 298 -11.38 17.89 10.54
N LYS A 299 -11.75 18.88 9.71
CA LYS A 299 -13.11 19.43 9.68
C LYS A 299 -14.14 18.35 9.34
N PHE A 300 -13.84 17.51 8.35
CA PHE A 300 -14.71 16.40 7.96
C PHE A 300 -14.88 15.38 9.09
N VAL A 301 -13.77 14.92 9.70
CA VAL A 301 -13.80 13.99 10.84
C VAL A 301 -14.51 14.59 12.05
N LYS A 302 -14.32 15.89 12.33
CA LYS A 302 -15.00 16.59 13.41
C LYS A 302 -16.52 16.53 13.22
N ARG A 303 -17.01 16.83 12.01
CA ARG A 303 -18.44 16.76 11.68
C ARG A 303 -19.02 15.36 11.81
N LEU A 304 -18.30 14.34 11.34
CA LEU A 304 -18.73 12.94 11.48
C LEU A 304 -18.80 12.45 12.94
N ARG A 305 -18.11 13.14 13.86
CA ARG A 305 -18.10 12.83 15.29
C ARG A 305 -18.95 13.79 16.12
N GLU A 306 -19.68 14.70 15.49
CA GLU A 306 -20.60 15.59 16.20
C GLU A 306 -21.62 14.74 16.98
N ASN A 307 -22.02 15.22 18.16
CA ASN A 307 -22.96 14.55 19.06
C ASN A 307 -22.55 13.12 19.48
N ASN A 308 -21.24 12.88 19.66
CA ASN A 308 -20.68 11.57 20.07
C ASN A 308 -21.00 10.42 19.11
N GLN A 309 -21.25 10.71 17.83
CA GLN A 309 -21.49 9.68 16.84
C GLN A 309 -20.21 8.90 16.49
N HIS A 310 -20.32 7.58 16.50
CA HIS A 310 -19.30 6.69 15.97
C HIS A 310 -19.52 6.50 14.47
N TYR A 311 -18.43 6.35 13.70
CA TYR A 311 -18.51 6.11 12.26
C TYR A 311 -17.60 4.95 11.84
N ILE A 312 -17.98 4.28 10.76
CA ILE A 312 -17.16 3.28 10.07
C ILE A 312 -16.62 3.91 8.79
N ALA A 313 -15.31 3.80 8.55
CA ALA A 313 -14.69 4.20 7.30
C ALA A 313 -14.32 2.95 6.49
N LEU A 314 -14.81 2.88 5.25
CA LEU A 314 -14.54 1.78 4.32
C LEU A 314 -13.92 2.35 3.04
N HIS A 315 -12.71 1.90 2.70
CA HIS A 315 -12.08 2.23 1.43
C HIS A 315 -12.39 1.14 0.41
N LEU A 316 -13.42 1.38 -0.40
CA LEU A 316 -13.78 0.53 -1.53
C LEU A 316 -12.95 0.95 -2.74
N ARG A 317 -12.15 0.02 -3.26
CA ARG A 317 -11.38 0.23 -4.49
C ARG A 317 -12.10 -0.48 -5.63
N CYS A 318 -12.60 0.31 -6.57
CA CYS A 318 -13.19 -0.17 -7.82
C CYS A 318 -12.14 -0.20 -8.93
#